data_AF-A0A133XXN5-F1
#
_entry.id   AF-A0A133XXN5-F1
#
_cell.length_a   1.000
_cell.length_b   1.000
_cell.length_c   1.000
_cell.angle_alpha   90.00
_cell.angle_beta   90.00
_cell.angle_gamma   90.00
#
_symmetry.space_group_name_H-M   'P 1'
#
loop_
_entity.id
_entity.type
_entity.pdbx_description
1 polymer ?
#
loop_
_entity_poly.entity_id
_entity_poly.type
_entity_poly.pdbx_seq_one_letter_code
_entity_poly.pdbx_strand_id
1 'polypeptide(L)'
;MGLPVAHADEPSVEVFEEAAIKAGEVYQQANDELTALEEKIQKNNDKLNELNTRLPQAKQSSAKAIRRSYKIMKSRNQLIELILSMDDFNSFLGMLTYINNSNAANTDKINELGQIHAQLTATHKQLATQKAQLDDKIKKAQTALEAAQKAAQAARQKALERAAEARAKWEAEQKALQEQKAAQSASVAKQNPSSKAESLGKNASAQTSQISQEGGWKKVVASHYGINDGFLWGTTASGDIVTPTSMGVAMKTVPLGTVIEISYKGYTVRAVVNDRGPFVAGREIDMQPAVAYALGFENVGVGAVYYRIVS
;
A
#
# COMPACT_ATOMS: atom_id res chain seq x y z
N MET A 1 -19.11 40.76 -22.20
CA MET A 1 -19.23 41.04 -20.75
C MET A 1 -18.91 39.75 -20.01
N GLY A 2 -18.08 39.81 -18.97
CA GLY A 2 -17.65 38.61 -18.24
C GLY A 2 -18.76 38.05 -17.35
N LEU A 3 -18.81 36.72 -17.22
CA LEU A 3 -19.68 36.03 -16.28
C LEU A 3 -19.01 35.98 -14.89
N PRO A 4 -19.75 36.18 -13.79
CA PRO A 4 -19.17 36.21 -12.46
C PRO A 4 -18.86 34.80 -11.94
N VAL A 5 -17.62 34.58 -11.51
CA VAL A 5 -17.24 33.36 -10.77
C VAL A 5 -17.62 33.56 -9.32
N ALA A 6 -18.79 33.02 -8.93
CA ALA A 6 -19.19 32.95 -7.53
C ALA A 6 -18.46 31.77 -6.85
N HIS A 7 -17.45 32.06 -6.04
CA HIS A 7 -16.97 31.18 -4.98
C HIS A 7 -17.13 31.96 -3.67
N ALA A 8 -18.24 31.71 -2.98
CA ALA A 8 -18.46 32.17 -1.62
C ALA A 8 -17.82 31.17 -0.63
N ASP A 9 -17.46 31.65 0.55
CA ASP A 9 -16.65 30.95 1.56
C ASP A 9 -17.34 29.72 2.18
N GLU A 10 -17.37 28.60 1.46
CA GLU A 10 -17.48 27.26 2.04
C GLU A 10 -16.11 26.58 2.10
N PRO A 11 -15.76 25.86 3.18
CA PRO A 11 -14.52 25.08 3.22
C PRO A 11 -14.47 24.12 2.02
N SER A 12 -13.43 24.26 1.22
CA SER A 12 -13.30 23.60 -0.09
C SER A 12 -13.31 22.07 0.03
N VAL A 13 -13.55 21.38 -1.09
CA VAL A 13 -13.52 19.91 -1.14
C VAL A 13 -12.16 19.39 -0.66
N GLU A 14 -11.10 20.15 -0.94
CA GLU A 14 -9.73 19.98 -0.46
C GLU A 14 -9.65 19.78 1.06
N VAL A 15 -10.45 20.48 1.87
CA VAL A 15 -10.43 20.32 3.35
C VAL A 15 -10.95 18.94 3.77
N PHE A 16 -11.91 18.37 3.04
CA PHE A 16 -12.45 17.04 3.31
C PHE A 16 -11.58 15.94 2.70
N GLU A 17 -10.95 16.19 1.55
CA GLU A 17 -9.95 15.29 0.97
C GLU A 17 -8.67 15.25 1.82
N GLU A 18 -8.14 16.40 2.25
CA GLU A 18 -6.98 16.51 3.14
C GLU A 18 -7.24 15.85 4.50
N ALA A 19 -8.43 16.00 5.07
CA ALA A 19 -8.81 15.29 6.29
C ALA A 19 -8.86 13.76 6.09
N ALA A 20 -9.30 13.30 4.91
CA ALA A 20 -9.34 11.88 4.59
C ALA A 20 -7.93 11.32 4.30
N ILE A 21 -7.08 12.07 3.58
CA ILE A 21 -5.67 11.76 3.34
C ILE A 21 -4.93 11.61 4.67
N LYS A 22 -5.01 12.60 5.57
CA LYS A 22 -4.39 12.55 6.91
C LYS A 22 -4.86 11.35 7.73
N ALA A 23 -6.13 10.99 7.65
CA ALA A 23 -6.65 9.79 8.33
C ALA A 23 -6.09 8.49 7.70
N GLY A 24 -5.91 8.46 6.37
CA GLY A 24 -5.23 7.40 5.65
C GLY A 24 -3.75 7.24 6.01
N GLU A 25 -3.00 8.35 6.09
CA GLU A 25 -1.60 8.38 6.53
C GLU A 25 -1.43 7.81 7.94
N VAL A 26 -2.28 8.23 8.90
CA VAL A 26 -2.28 7.71 10.27
C VAL A 26 -2.59 6.21 10.31
N TYR A 27 -3.49 5.71 9.45
CA TYR A 27 -3.76 4.28 9.33
C TYR A 27 -2.56 3.50 8.77
N GLN A 28 -1.92 3.98 7.69
CA GLN A 28 -0.72 3.36 7.12
C GLN A 28 0.43 3.32 8.15
N GLN A 29 0.72 4.43 8.82
CA GLN A 29 1.75 4.47 9.87
C GLN A 29 1.45 3.48 11.01
N ALA A 30 0.19 3.39 11.45
CA ALA A 30 -0.20 2.44 12.49
C ALA A 30 0.00 0.97 12.05
N ASN A 31 -0.22 0.67 10.77
CA ASN A 31 0.00 -0.66 10.19
C ASN A 31 1.50 -1.00 10.07
N ASP A 32 2.34 -0.07 9.60
CA ASP A 32 3.80 -0.25 9.55
C ASP A 32 4.40 -0.49 10.94
N GLU A 33 3.95 0.30 11.93
CA GLU A 33 4.37 0.12 13.33
C GLU A 33 3.87 -1.19 13.95
N LEU A 34 2.76 -1.75 13.46
CA LEU A 34 2.25 -3.06 13.86
C LEU A 34 3.13 -4.17 13.28
N THR A 35 3.37 -4.17 11.96
CA THR A 35 4.24 -5.14 11.29
C THR A 35 5.65 -5.15 11.88
N ALA A 36 6.23 -3.97 12.15
CA ALA A 36 7.54 -3.85 12.79
C ALA A 36 7.57 -4.31 14.26
N LEU A 37 6.42 -4.44 14.92
CA LEU A 37 6.30 -5.01 16.27
C LEU A 37 6.12 -6.54 16.21
N GLU A 38 5.33 -7.04 15.26
CA GLU A 38 5.14 -8.47 15.01
C GLU A 38 6.47 -9.16 14.64
N GLU A 39 7.29 -8.54 13.78
CA GLU A 39 8.65 -9.03 13.51
C GLU A 39 9.49 -9.19 14.79
N LYS A 40 9.41 -8.23 15.71
CA LYS A 40 10.18 -8.25 16.96
C LYS A 40 9.67 -9.33 17.91
N ILE A 41 8.36 -9.57 17.92
CA ILE A 41 7.72 -10.68 18.64
C ILE A 41 8.20 -12.02 18.06
N GLN A 42 8.22 -12.17 16.73
CA GLN A 42 8.69 -13.39 16.08
C GLN A 42 10.16 -13.67 16.38
N LYS A 43 11.05 -12.68 16.20
CA LYS A 43 12.48 -12.78 16.54
C LYS A 43 12.71 -13.18 18.01
N ASN A 44 11.85 -12.71 18.93
CA ASN A 44 11.90 -13.11 20.33
C ASN A 44 11.37 -14.54 20.57
N ASN A 45 10.34 -15.00 19.86
CA ASN A 45 9.87 -16.39 19.91
C ASN A 45 10.94 -17.36 19.38
N ASP A 46 11.58 -17.04 18.26
CA ASP A 46 12.65 -17.85 17.66
C ASP A 46 13.83 -18.00 18.64
N LYS A 47 14.21 -16.88 19.28
CA LYS A 47 15.25 -16.86 20.31
C LYS A 47 14.86 -17.65 21.56
N LEU A 48 13.61 -17.59 22.02
CA LEU A 48 13.13 -18.45 23.11
C LEU A 48 13.22 -19.93 22.73
N ASN A 49 12.91 -20.29 21.48
CA ASN A 49 13.03 -21.67 21.00
C ASN A 49 14.49 -22.16 20.98
N GLU A 50 15.43 -21.35 20.48
CA GLU A 50 16.86 -21.65 20.51
C GLU A 50 17.36 -21.84 21.96
N LEU A 51 17.03 -20.90 22.85
CA LEU A 51 17.43 -20.96 24.26
C LEU A 51 16.84 -22.19 24.97
N ASN A 52 15.58 -22.52 24.73
CA ASN A 52 14.94 -23.72 25.28
C ASN A 52 15.55 -25.02 24.74
N THR A 53 16.02 -25.04 23.49
CA THR A 53 16.74 -26.18 22.91
C THR A 53 18.13 -26.35 23.52
N ARG A 54 18.83 -25.24 23.78
CA ARG A 54 20.19 -25.25 24.39
C ARG A 54 20.18 -25.51 25.90
N LEU A 55 19.12 -25.09 26.61
CA LEU A 55 19.05 -25.12 28.08
C LEU A 55 19.30 -26.51 28.70
N PRO A 56 18.77 -27.64 28.21
CA PRO A 56 19.03 -28.97 28.77
C PRO A 56 20.51 -29.37 28.68
N GLN A 57 21.15 -29.12 27.53
CA GLN A 57 22.56 -29.43 27.31
C GLN A 57 23.48 -28.51 28.13
N ALA A 58 23.14 -27.23 28.26
CA ALA A 58 23.84 -26.28 29.12
C ALA A 58 23.73 -26.69 30.60
N LYS A 59 22.54 -27.07 31.07
CA LYS A 59 22.33 -27.61 32.44
C LYS A 59 23.17 -28.85 32.69
N GLN A 60 23.18 -29.82 31.75
CA GLN A 60 23.97 -31.04 31.89
C GLN A 60 25.49 -30.75 31.90
N SER A 61 25.95 -29.85 31.04
CA SER A 61 27.36 -29.46 30.92
C SER A 61 27.85 -28.71 32.15
N SER A 62 27.07 -27.73 32.63
CA SER A 62 27.33 -27.02 33.89
C SER A 62 27.35 -27.98 35.09
N ALA A 63 26.38 -28.90 35.21
CA ALA A 63 26.38 -29.89 36.27
C ALA A 63 27.59 -30.85 36.23
N LYS A 64 28.11 -31.18 35.03
CA LYS A 64 29.38 -31.93 34.87
C LYS A 64 30.58 -31.07 35.31
N ALA A 65 30.64 -29.80 34.92
CA ALA A 65 31.68 -28.86 35.30
C ALA A 65 31.74 -28.63 36.82
N ILE A 66 30.61 -28.32 37.46
CA ILE A 66 30.50 -28.14 38.92
C ILE A 66 31.02 -29.38 39.68
N ARG A 67 30.65 -30.58 39.24
CA ARG A 67 31.15 -31.84 39.85
C ARG A 67 32.67 -32.00 39.67
N ARG A 68 33.25 -31.58 38.54
CA ARG A 68 34.70 -31.60 38.30
C ARG A 68 35.41 -30.59 39.20
N SER A 69 34.97 -29.33 39.23
CA SER A 69 35.51 -28.28 40.10
C SER A 69 35.45 -28.67 41.58
N TYR A 70 34.34 -29.27 42.04
CA TYR A 70 34.23 -29.79 43.40
C TYR A 70 35.24 -30.91 43.70
N LYS A 71 35.46 -31.85 42.77
CA LYS A 71 36.48 -32.89 42.92
C LYS A 71 37.89 -32.30 42.98
N ILE A 72 38.22 -31.34 42.11
CA ILE A 72 39.51 -30.64 42.11
C ILE A 72 39.73 -29.91 43.45
N MET A 73 38.71 -29.22 43.95
CA MET A 73 38.74 -28.53 45.25
C MET A 73 38.96 -29.52 46.41
N LYS A 74 38.25 -30.66 46.42
CA LYS A 74 38.40 -31.69 47.46
C LYS A 74 39.75 -32.42 47.40
N SER A 75 40.27 -32.66 46.20
CA SER A 75 41.54 -33.36 45.95
C SER A 75 42.74 -32.42 45.88
N ARG A 76 42.60 -31.14 46.24
CA ARG A 76 43.64 -30.10 46.03
C ARG A 76 45.01 -30.50 46.60
N ASN A 77 45.04 -31.09 47.80
CA ASN A 77 46.30 -31.48 48.43
C ASN A 77 46.97 -32.65 47.68
N GLN A 78 46.20 -33.67 47.28
CA GLN A 78 46.69 -34.79 46.47
C GLN A 78 47.16 -34.35 45.08
N LEU A 79 46.53 -33.32 44.50
CA LEU A 79 46.97 -32.71 43.24
C LEU A 79 48.28 -31.94 43.43
N ILE A 80 48.47 -31.23 44.55
CA ILE A 80 49.74 -30.56 44.88
C ILE A 80 50.84 -31.61 45.07
N GLU A 81 50.59 -32.69 45.81
CA GLU A 81 51.55 -33.80 45.98
C GLU A 81 51.93 -34.43 44.62
N LEU A 82 50.95 -34.73 43.76
CA LEU A 82 51.18 -35.28 42.42
C LEU A 82 51.97 -34.33 41.50
N ILE A 83 51.79 -33.01 41.63
CA ILE A 83 52.54 -32.00 40.87
C ILE A 83 53.97 -31.87 41.39
N LEU A 84 54.17 -31.95 42.70
CA LEU A 84 55.49 -31.90 43.34
C LEU A 84 56.29 -33.21 43.17
N SER A 85 55.62 -34.33 42.89
CA SER A 85 56.24 -35.64 42.62
C SER A 85 56.49 -35.91 41.12
N MET A 86 56.47 -34.90 40.26
CA MET A 86 56.75 -35.09 38.82
C MET A 86 58.25 -35.12 38.56
N ASP A 87 58.70 -36.11 37.79
CA ASP A 87 60.12 -36.34 37.52
C ASP A 87 60.77 -35.28 36.61
N ASP A 88 59.97 -34.50 35.87
CA ASP A 88 60.47 -33.48 34.94
C ASP A 88 59.64 -32.18 34.93
N PHE A 89 60.33 -31.07 34.65
CA PHE A 89 59.76 -29.71 34.67
C PHE A 89 58.75 -29.45 33.53
N ASN A 90 58.85 -30.14 32.39
CA ASN A 90 57.91 -29.96 31.29
C ASN A 90 56.57 -30.64 31.61
N SER A 91 56.58 -31.82 32.24
CA SER A 91 55.37 -32.46 32.78
C SER A 91 54.72 -31.62 33.87
N PHE A 92 55.51 -31.03 34.77
CA PHE A 92 55.03 -30.07 35.79
C PHE A 92 54.31 -28.87 35.15
N LEU A 93 54.92 -28.20 34.18
CA LEU A 93 54.30 -27.07 33.46
C LEU A 93 53.08 -27.50 32.65
N GLY A 94 53.13 -28.67 32.01
CA GLY A 94 52.02 -29.25 31.26
C GLY A 94 50.81 -29.53 32.16
N MET A 95 51.02 -30.08 33.35
CA MET A 95 49.94 -30.33 34.32
C MET A 95 49.37 -29.04 34.90
N LEU A 96 50.19 -28.04 35.22
CA LEU A 96 49.71 -26.72 35.65
C LEU A 96 48.86 -26.05 34.56
N THR A 97 49.31 -26.10 33.31
CA THR A 97 48.57 -25.59 32.15
C THR A 97 47.25 -26.33 31.95
N TYR A 98 47.27 -27.66 32.05
CA TYR A 98 46.07 -28.50 31.97
C TYR A 98 45.05 -28.17 33.06
N ILE A 99 45.48 -28.02 34.32
CA ILE A 99 44.59 -27.67 35.45
C ILE A 99 43.99 -26.28 35.24
N ASN A 100 44.79 -25.28 34.86
CA ASN A 100 44.30 -23.93 34.61
C ASN A 100 43.28 -23.90 33.46
N ASN A 101 43.59 -24.54 32.33
CA ASN A 101 42.68 -24.64 31.19
C ASN A 101 41.39 -25.42 31.53
N SER A 102 41.50 -26.48 32.34
CA SER A 102 40.33 -27.25 32.82
C SER A 102 39.44 -26.42 33.75
N ASN A 103 40.03 -25.62 34.65
CA ASN A 103 39.31 -24.73 35.54
C ASN A 103 38.61 -23.59 34.79
N ALA A 104 39.27 -23.00 33.78
CA ALA A 104 38.66 -22.02 32.88
C ALA A 104 37.46 -22.65 32.14
N ALA A 105 37.66 -23.77 31.44
CA ALA A 105 36.59 -24.45 30.71
C ALA A 105 35.42 -24.91 31.59
N ASN A 106 35.67 -25.32 32.85
CA ASN A 106 34.60 -25.61 33.80
C ASN A 106 33.82 -24.35 34.19
N THR A 107 34.51 -23.22 34.39
CA THR A 107 33.91 -21.91 34.73
C THR A 107 33.07 -21.39 33.56
N ASP A 108 33.56 -21.50 32.32
CA ASP A 108 32.83 -21.09 31.12
C ASP A 108 31.49 -21.83 30.96
N LYS A 109 31.45 -23.14 31.29
CA LYS A 109 30.21 -23.92 31.23
C LYS A 109 29.21 -23.57 32.34
N ILE A 110 29.67 -23.01 33.46
CA ILE A 110 28.80 -22.45 34.51
C ILE A 110 28.25 -21.10 34.05
N ASN A 111 29.12 -20.24 33.51
CA ASN A 111 28.77 -18.93 32.97
C ASN A 111 27.78 -19.02 31.80
N GLU A 112 27.97 -19.96 30.86
CA GLU A 112 27.06 -20.21 29.74
C GLU A 112 25.62 -20.49 30.22
N LEU A 113 25.45 -21.33 31.25
CA LEU A 113 24.13 -21.60 31.82
C LEU A 113 23.51 -20.34 32.46
N GLY A 114 24.32 -19.54 33.17
CA GLY A 114 23.89 -18.27 33.74
C GLY A 114 23.44 -17.27 32.66
N GLN A 115 24.19 -17.16 31.57
CA GLN A 115 23.87 -16.33 30.42
C GLN A 115 22.57 -16.77 29.74
N ILE A 116 22.36 -18.07 29.51
CA ILE A 116 21.10 -18.59 28.94
C ILE A 116 19.91 -18.26 29.84
N HIS A 117 20.03 -18.38 31.18
CA HIS A 117 18.96 -18.01 32.11
C HIS A 117 18.67 -16.50 32.13
N ALA A 118 19.72 -15.66 32.07
CA ALA A 118 19.57 -14.20 31.96
C ALA A 118 18.88 -13.81 30.64
N GLN A 119 19.28 -14.43 29.52
CA GLN A 119 18.69 -14.19 28.20
C GLN A 119 17.23 -14.67 28.12
N LEU A 120 16.89 -15.83 28.70
CA LEU A 120 15.49 -16.28 28.82
C LEU A 120 14.63 -15.26 29.57
N THR A 121 15.11 -14.81 30.74
CA THR A 121 14.40 -13.82 31.58
C THR A 121 14.19 -12.50 30.84
N ALA A 122 15.25 -11.99 30.19
CA ALA A 122 15.19 -10.76 29.41
C ALA A 122 14.23 -10.88 28.22
N THR A 123 14.30 -11.99 27.47
CA THR A 123 13.47 -12.21 26.27
C THR A 123 12.00 -12.38 26.66
N HIS A 124 11.68 -13.09 27.75
CA HIS A 124 10.31 -13.17 28.28
C HIS A 124 9.78 -11.79 28.71
N LYS A 125 10.59 -10.96 29.37
CA LYS A 125 10.20 -9.59 29.74
C LYS A 125 9.93 -8.74 28.50
N GLN A 126 10.80 -8.80 27.49
CA GLN A 126 10.61 -8.09 26.21
C GLN A 126 9.33 -8.54 25.51
N LEU A 127 9.08 -9.84 25.42
CA LEU A 127 7.87 -10.40 24.80
C LEU A 127 6.59 -9.95 25.52
N ALA A 128 6.60 -9.90 26.86
CA ALA A 128 5.47 -9.42 27.64
C ALA A 128 5.18 -7.93 27.36
N THR A 129 6.21 -7.08 27.32
CA THR A 129 6.07 -5.65 26.96
C THR A 129 5.58 -5.48 25.51
N GLN A 130 6.10 -6.26 24.56
CA GLN A 130 5.71 -6.20 23.16
C GLN A 130 4.25 -6.63 22.95
N LYS A 131 3.77 -7.68 23.63
CA LYS A 131 2.36 -8.09 23.55
C LYS A 131 1.41 -7.01 24.10
N ALA A 132 1.77 -6.36 25.21
CA ALA A 132 0.99 -5.23 25.73
C ALA A 132 0.97 -4.02 24.76
N GLN A 133 2.06 -3.79 24.02
CA GLN A 133 2.12 -2.78 22.96
C GLN A 133 1.30 -3.18 21.71
N LEU A 134 1.21 -4.48 21.41
CA LEU A 134 0.46 -4.99 20.26
C LEU A 134 -1.04 -4.68 20.40
N ASP A 135 -1.61 -4.96 21.57
CA ASP A 135 -3.03 -4.70 21.85
C ASP A 135 -3.39 -3.21 21.76
N ASP A 136 -2.49 -2.31 22.17
CA ASP A 136 -2.64 -0.85 22.04
C ASP A 136 -2.51 -0.39 20.59
N LYS A 137 -1.55 -0.92 19.83
CA LYS A 137 -1.38 -0.62 18.39
C LYS A 137 -2.55 -1.10 17.55
N ILE A 138 -3.05 -2.32 17.78
CA ILE A 138 -4.24 -2.85 17.09
C ILE A 138 -5.44 -1.94 17.32
N LYS A 139 -5.69 -1.51 18.56
CA LYS A 139 -6.78 -0.56 18.88
C LYS A 139 -6.61 0.78 18.17
N LYS A 140 -5.39 1.33 18.11
CA LYS A 140 -5.09 2.58 17.39
C LYS A 140 -5.26 2.45 15.87
N ALA A 141 -4.85 1.32 15.29
CA ALA A 141 -5.06 1.04 13.87
C ALA A 141 -6.56 0.89 13.54
N GLN A 142 -7.33 0.24 14.42
CA GLN A 142 -8.79 0.10 14.27
C GLN A 142 -9.50 1.46 14.36
N THR A 143 -9.21 2.30 15.36
CA THR A 143 -9.84 3.62 15.47
C THR A 143 -9.40 4.58 14.35
N ALA A 144 -8.15 4.48 13.88
CA ALA A 144 -7.68 5.20 12.69
C ALA A 144 -8.43 4.75 11.42
N LEU A 145 -8.64 3.44 11.23
CA LEU A 145 -9.39 2.90 10.10
C LEU A 145 -10.85 3.37 10.11
N GLU A 146 -11.53 3.31 11.25
CA GLU A 146 -12.91 3.80 11.39
C GLU A 146 -13.01 5.30 11.11
N ALA A 147 -12.06 6.09 11.62
CA ALA A 147 -11.98 7.52 11.34
C ALA A 147 -11.74 7.82 9.86
N ALA A 148 -10.80 7.10 9.22
CA ALA A 148 -10.50 7.22 7.80
C ALA A 148 -11.68 6.82 6.92
N GLN A 149 -12.37 5.71 7.25
CA GLN A 149 -13.59 5.28 6.55
C GLN A 149 -14.72 6.30 6.69
N LYS A 150 -14.91 6.89 7.87
CA LYS A 150 -15.93 7.93 8.09
C LYS A 150 -15.60 9.23 7.34
N ALA A 151 -14.34 9.66 7.34
CA ALA A 151 -13.88 10.81 6.56
C ALA A 151 -14.04 10.57 5.05
N ALA A 152 -13.64 9.39 4.58
CA ALA A 152 -13.83 8.91 3.21
C ALA A 152 -15.30 8.92 2.77
N GLN A 153 -16.21 8.41 3.60
CA GLN A 153 -17.65 8.40 3.32
C GLN A 153 -18.22 9.82 3.26
N ALA A 154 -17.83 10.71 4.17
CA ALA A 154 -18.28 12.11 4.18
C ALA A 154 -17.75 12.89 2.97
N ALA A 155 -16.47 12.72 2.61
CA ALA A 155 -15.88 13.30 1.40
C ALA A 155 -16.57 12.77 0.14
N ARG A 156 -16.82 11.46 0.07
CA ARG A 156 -17.58 10.83 -1.03
C ARG A 156 -18.99 11.40 -1.14
N GLN A 157 -19.76 11.50 -0.05
CA GLN A 157 -21.11 12.09 -0.09
C GLN A 157 -21.11 13.52 -0.65
N LYS A 158 -20.20 14.39 -0.17
CA LYS A 158 -20.08 15.76 -0.69
C LYS A 158 -19.65 15.82 -2.16
N ALA A 159 -18.75 14.93 -2.58
CA ALA A 159 -18.37 14.81 -3.99
C ALA A 159 -19.54 14.34 -4.87
N LEU A 160 -20.39 13.44 -4.37
CA LEU A 160 -21.61 13.00 -5.06
C LEU A 160 -22.63 14.14 -5.22
N GLU A 161 -22.86 14.92 -4.17
CA GLU A 161 -23.73 16.09 -4.19
C GLU A 161 -23.27 17.11 -5.24
N ARG A 162 -21.99 17.52 -5.19
CA ARG A 162 -21.44 18.45 -6.19
C ARG A 162 -21.36 17.87 -7.61
N ALA A 163 -21.14 16.56 -7.76
CA ALA A 163 -21.23 15.90 -9.06
C ALA A 163 -22.66 15.89 -9.61
N ALA A 164 -23.69 15.73 -8.77
CA ALA A 164 -25.09 15.83 -9.17
C ALA A 164 -25.46 17.27 -9.57
N GLU A 165 -25.02 18.28 -8.83
CA GLU A 165 -25.19 19.69 -9.21
C GLU A 165 -24.50 20.03 -10.54
N ALA A 166 -23.27 19.54 -10.75
CA ALA A 166 -22.53 19.76 -11.99
C ALA A 166 -23.22 19.08 -13.19
N ARG A 167 -23.75 17.85 -13.00
CA ARG A 167 -24.58 17.15 -14.00
C ARG A 167 -25.83 17.97 -14.34
N ALA A 168 -26.57 18.46 -13.35
CA ALA A 168 -27.77 19.28 -13.56
C ALA A 168 -27.47 20.58 -14.32
N LYS A 169 -26.35 21.27 -14.02
CA LYS A 169 -25.90 22.46 -14.75
C LYS A 169 -25.55 22.13 -16.20
N TRP A 170 -24.82 21.04 -16.45
CA TRP A 170 -24.48 20.59 -17.81
C TRP A 170 -25.70 20.18 -18.63
N GLU A 171 -26.66 19.46 -18.03
CA GLU A 171 -27.91 19.09 -18.70
C GLU A 171 -28.77 20.31 -19.07
N ALA A 172 -28.82 21.33 -18.20
CA ALA A 172 -29.48 22.59 -18.49
C ALA A 172 -28.79 23.35 -19.64
N GLU A 173 -27.46 23.39 -19.65
CA GLU A 173 -26.67 24.04 -20.70
C GLU A 173 -26.81 23.31 -22.05
N GLN A 174 -26.81 21.97 -22.06
CA GLN A 174 -27.06 21.16 -23.26
C GLN A 174 -28.48 21.35 -23.80
N LYS A 175 -29.51 21.45 -22.93
CA LYS A 175 -30.87 21.80 -23.36
C LYS A 175 -30.92 23.20 -23.98
N ALA A 176 -30.31 24.21 -23.35
CA ALA A 176 -30.25 25.56 -23.90
C ALA A 176 -29.53 25.60 -25.26
N LEU A 177 -28.44 24.84 -25.43
CA LEU A 177 -27.73 24.66 -26.70
C LEU A 177 -28.58 23.95 -27.76
N GLN A 178 -29.39 22.95 -27.39
CA GLN A 178 -30.34 22.30 -28.29
C GLN A 178 -31.47 23.24 -28.70
N GLU A 179 -32.04 24.01 -27.76
CA GLU A 179 -33.08 25.01 -28.03
C GLU A 179 -32.56 26.13 -28.94
N GLN A 180 -31.34 26.63 -28.72
CA GLN A 180 -30.69 27.60 -29.61
C GLN A 180 -30.43 27.02 -31.01
N LYS A 181 -29.95 25.78 -31.11
CA LYS A 181 -29.78 25.10 -32.42
C LYS A 181 -31.12 24.86 -33.11
N ALA A 182 -32.16 24.47 -32.37
CA ALA A 182 -33.52 24.31 -32.90
C ALA A 182 -34.05 25.65 -33.43
N ALA A 183 -33.91 26.74 -32.66
CA ALA A 183 -34.29 28.08 -33.08
C ALA A 183 -33.52 28.57 -34.32
N GLN A 184 -32.22 28.27 -34.42
CA GLN A 184 -31.41 28.57 -35.61
C GLN A 184 -31.83 27.73 -36.83
N SER A 185 -32.12 26.43 -36.66
CA SER A 185 -32.65 25.61 -37.77
C SER A 185 -34.05 26.05 -38.22
N ALA A 186 -34.89 26.53 -37.29
CA ALA A 186 -36.22 27.07 -37.58
C ALA A 186 -36.20 28.45 -38.27
N SER A 187 -35.16 29.27 -38.04
CA SER A 187 -34.98 30.53 -38.77
C SER A 187 -34.41 30.30 -40.17
N VAL A 188 -33.47 29.37 -40.34
CA VAL A 188 -32.95 28.96 -41.67
C VAL A 188 -34.06 28.35 -42.54
N ALA A 189 -34.95 27.53 -41.96
CA ALA A 189 -36.09 26.95 -42.68
C ALA A 189 -37.12 27.98 -43.18
N LYS A 190 -37.11 29.23 -42.65
CA LYS A 190 -37.99 30.32 -43.10
C LYS A 190 -37.42 31.19 -44.22
N GLN A 191 -36.18 30.95 -44.66
CA GLN A 191 -35.50 31.83 -45.63
C GLN A 191 -35.28 31.22 -47.03
N ASN A 192 -35.66 29.98 -47.33
CA ASN A 192 -35.42 29.42 -48.67
C ASN A 192 -36.45 28.37 -49.16
N PRO A 193 -37.45 28.78 -49.97
CA PRO A 193 -38.40 27.87 -50.60
C PRO A 193 -38.12 27.66 -52.10
N SER A 194 -36.99 27.06 -52.47
CA SER A 194 -36.80 26.37 -53.78
C SER A 194 -35.38 25.80 -53.94
N SER A 195 -35.26 24.50 -54.19
CA SER A 195 -34.65 23.99 -55.44
C SER A 195 -34.83 22.48 -55.53
N LYS A 196 -34.98 22.00 -56.77
CA LYS A 196 -35.32 20.62 -57.13
C LYS A 196 -34.31 20.13 -58.16
N ALA A 197 -33.97 18.84 -58.06
CA ALA A 197 -33.27 18.02 -59.06
C ALA A 197 -31.74 18.22 -59.29
N GLU A 198 -31.06 17.07 -59.25
CA GLU A 198 -30.04 16.57 -60.19
C GLU A 198 -28.76 17.38 -60.49
N SER A 199 -27.61 16.77 -60.22
CA SER A 199 -26.68 16.34 -61.29
C SER A 199 -25.65 15.31 -60.80
N LEU A 200 -25.08 14.55 -61.73
CA LEU A 200 -24.10 13.49 -61.46
C LEU A 200 -22.66 14.03 -61.41
N GLY A 201 -21.82 13.40 -60.58
CA GLY A 201 -20.37 13.65 -60.55
C GLY A 201 -19.58 12.41 -60.10
N LYS A 202 -19.36 11.44 -61.01
CA LYS A 202 -18.44 10.32 -60.77
C LYS A 202 -17.00 10.74 -61.07
N ASN A 203 -16.10 10.68 -60.07
CA ASN A 203 -14.78 10.06 -60.23
C ASN A 203 -13.95 10.09 -58.93
N ALA A 204 -13.75 8.91 -58.33
CA ALA A 204 -12.56 8.53 -57.56
C ALA A 204 -12.63 7.03 -57.20
N SER A 205 -12.01 6.16 -58.01
CA SER A 205 -11.61 4.81 -57.57
C SER A 205 -10.38 4.95 -56.66
N ALA A 206 -10.43 4.45 -55.42
CA ALA A 206 -9.89 3.14 -54.99
C ALA A 206 -8.38 2.97 -55.30
N GLN A 207 -7.48 2.57 -54.40
CA GLN A 207 -7.56 1.72 -53.19
C GLN A 207 -6.48 2.14 -52.16
N THR A 208 -6.42 1.72 -50.89
CA THR A 208 -7.39 1.22 -49.88
C THR A 208 -6.66 1.03 -48.54
N SER A 209 -7.17 1.54 -47.41
CA SER A 209 -7.20 0.84 -46.10
C SER A 209 -8.08 1.58 -45.09
N GLN A 210 -8.96 0.85 -44.41
CA GLN A 210 -10.07 1.42 -43.62
C GLN A 210 -9.73 1.56 -42.13
N ILE A 211 -9.97 2.74 -41.54
CA ILE A 211 -10.47 2.87 -40.17
C ILE A 211 -11.58 3.92 -40.17
N SER A 212 -12.83 3.47 -40.28
CA SER A 212 -14.01 4.28 -40.00
C SER A 212 -14.40 4.10 -38.53
N GLN A 213 -14.03 5.07 -37.68
CA GLN A 213 -14.43 5.17 -36.28
C GLN A 213 -14.83 6.62 -36.00
N GLU A 214 -16.11 6.86 -35.75
CA GLU A 214 -16.65 8.19 -35.49
C GLU A 214 -16.14 8.74 -34.14
N GLY A 215 -15.65 9.98 -34.13
CA GLY A 215 -15.39 10.74 -32.89
C GLY A 215 -14.10 10.43 -32.09
N GLY A 216 -13.22 9.57 -32.62
CA GLY A 216 -11.87 9.35 -32.06
C GLY A 216 -11.79 8.45 -30.82
N TRP A 217 -12.82 7.64 -30.55
CA TRP A 217 -12.88 6.74 -29.40
C TRP A 217 -12.09 5.44 -29.63
N LYS A 218 -11.21 5.09 -28.69
CA LYS A 218 -10.47 3.81 -28.67
C LYS A 218 -11.09 2.87 -27.63
N LYS A 219 -11.45 1.66 -28.06
CA LYS A 219 -11.92 0.58 -27.17
C LYS A 219 -10.74 -0.08 -26.46
N VAL A 220 -10.82 -0.24 -25.15
CA VAL A 220 -9.79 -0.87 -24.31
C VAL A 220 -10.40 -1.73 -23.21
N VAL A 221 -9.60 -2.58 -22.57
CA VAL A 221 -9.97 -3.21 -21.30
C VAL A 221 -9.45 -2.35 -20.15
N ALA A 222 -10.34 -2.07 -19.21
CA ALA A 222 -10.05 -1.33 -18.00
C ALA A 222 -10.40 -2.14 -16.74
N SER A 223 -9.84 -1.70 -15.63
CA SER A 223 -10.17 -2.11 -14.27
C SER A 223 -10.34 -0.86 -13.39
N HIS A 224 -10.52 -1.06 -12.08
CA HIS A 224 -10.41 0.00 -11.09
C HIS A 224 -9.56 -0.45 -9.90
N TYR A 225 -9.03 0.51 -9.15
CA TYR A 225 -8.18 0.27 -7.99
C TYR A 225 -8.47 1.24 -6.83
N GLY A 226 -7.86 0.99 -5.67
CA GLY A 226 -7.92 1.81 -4.46
C GLY A 226 -8.84 1.21 -3.39
N ILE A 227 -10.14 1.15 -3.66
CA ILE A 227 -11.10 0.61 -2.68
C ILE A 227 -10.98 -0.92 -2.61
N ASN A 228 -10.71 -1.44 -1.40
CA ASN A 228 -10.63 -2.86 -1.04
C ASN A 228 -9.45 -3.67 -1.62
N ASP A 229 -8.44 -3.03 -2.20
CA ASP A 229 -7.26 -3.69 -2.78
C ASP A 229 -5.91 -3.29 -2.14
N GLY A 230 -5.94 -2.38 -1.16
CA GLY A 230 -4.76 -1.88 -0.45
C GLY A 230 -4.10 -0.65 -1.08
N PHE A 231 -4.59 -0.15 -2.21
CA PHE A 231 -4.02 1.03 -2.89
C PHE A 231 -4.66 2.36 -2.46
N LEU A 232 -5.75 2.35 -1.66
CA LEU A 232 -6.27 3.57 -1.05
C LEU A 232 -5.21 4.21 -0.14
N TRP A 233 -5.11 5.53 -0.19
CA TRP A 233 -4.11 6.34 0.51
C TRP A 233 -2.66 6.13 0.03
N GLY A 234 -2.43 5.33 -1.02
CA GLY A 234 -1.14 5.23 -1.70
C GLY A 234 -0.83 6.49 -2.51
N THR A 235 0.46 6.72 -2.79
CA THR A 235 0.93 7.79 -3.66
C THR A 235 1.00 7.30 -5.12
N THR A 236 0.43 8.08 -6.03
CA THR A 236 0.49 7.85 -7.49
C THR A 236 1.83 8.26 -8.09
N ALA A 237 2.09 7.88 -9.34
CA ALA A 237 3.28 8.31 -10.08
C ALA A 237 3.40 9.83 -10.32
N SER A 238 2.32 10.62 -10.21
CA SER A 238 2.37 12.10 -10.23
C SER A 238 2.72 12.71 -8.86
N GLY A 239 2.61 11.94 -7.77
CA GLY A 239 2.73 12.41 -6.40
C GLY A 239 1.40 12.66 -5.68
N ASP A 240 0.25 12.53 -6.36
CA ASP A 240 -1.08 12.67 -5.76
C ASP A 240 -1.41 11.47 -4.86
N ILE A 241 -2.17 11.66 -3.79
CA ILE A 241 -2.68 10.57 -2.95
C ILE A 241 -3.99 10.02 -3.52
N VAL A 242 -4.11 8.68 -3.57
CA VAL A 242 -5.33 7.99 -3.98
C VAL A 242 -6.39 8.07 -2.88
N THR A 243 -7.49 8.79 -3.15
CA THR A 243 -8.63 8.95 -2.24
C THR A 243 -9.89 8.32 -2.85
N PRO A 244 -10.98 8.15 -2.08
CA PRO A 244 -12.29 7.75 -2.61
C PRO A 244 -12.88 8.72 -3.63
N THR A 245 -12.36 9.95 -3.71
CA THR A 245 -12.82 11.05 -4.55
C THR A 245 -11.88 11.34 -5.74
N SER A 246 -10.72 10.67 -5.83
CA SER A 246 -9.74 10.93 -6.90
C SER A 246 -10.29 10.64 -8.30
N MET A 247 -10.20 11.66 -9.16
CA MET A 247 -10.68 11.68 -10.55
C MET A 247 -9.56 11.38 -11.56
N GLY A 248 -8.69 10.42 -11.25
CA GLY A 248 -7.56 10.04 -12.10
C GLY A 248 -7.58 8.60 -12.60
N VAL A 249 -6.57 8.25 -13.40
CA VAL A 249 -6.34 6.91 -13.93
C VAL A 249 -4.86 6.56 -14.02
N ALA A 250 -4.56 5.26 -13.89
CA ALA A 250 -3.27 4.69 -14.26
C ALA A 250 -3.25 4.33 -15.76
N MET A 251 -2.23 4.79 -16.48
CA MET A 251 -1.95 4.38 -17.87
C MET A 251 -0.45 4.16 -18.13
N LYS A 252 -0.13 3.17 -18.96
CA LYS A 252 1.26 2.77 -19.28
C LYS A 252 2.03 3.83 -20.07
N THR A 253 1.40 4.40 -21.10
CA THR A 253 2.10 5.13 -22.18
C THR A 253 1.63 6.57 -22.38
N VAL A 254 0.42 6.91 -21.96
CA VAL A 254 -0.10 8.29 -22.05
C VAL A 254 0.67 9.18 -21.05
N PRO A 255 1.10 10.41 -21.39
CA PRO A 255 1.80 11.29 -20.45
C PRO A 255 1.02 11.53 -19.15
N LEU A 256 1.74 11.75 -18.04
CA LEU A 256 1.09 12.20 -16.81
C LEU A 256 0.58 13.63 -17.02
N GLY A 257 -0.59 13.95 -16.44
CA GLY A 257 -1.30 15.22 -16.62
C GLY A 257 -2.23 15.29 -17.84
N THR A 258 -2.18 14.32 -18.76
CA THR A 258 -3.12 14.27 -19.91
C THR A 258 -4.56 14.07 -19.43
N VAL A 259 -5.50 14.82 -20.00
CA VAL A 259 -6.93 14.68 -19.71
C VAL A 259 -7.58 13.76 -20.74
N ILE A 260 -8.23 12.71 -20.25
CA ILE A 260 -8.98 11.76 -21.09
C ILE A 260 -10.47 11.80 -20.76
N GLU A 261 -11.30 11.52 -21.76
CA GLU A 261 -12.70 11.14 -21.58
C GLU A 261 -12.80 9.61 -21.66
N ILE A 262 -13.53 9.01 -20.73
CA ILE A 262 -13.81 7.57 -20.67
C ILE A 262 -15.32 7.38 -20.74
N SER A 263 -15.79 6.43 -21.53
CA SER A 263 -17.20 6.10 -21.71
C SER A 263 -17.48 4.61 -21.45
N TYR A 264 -18.53 4.35 -20.67
CA TYR A 264 -19.02 3.00 -20.33
C TYR A 264 -20.53 3.03 -20.11
N LYS A 265 -21.26 2.10 -20.76
CA LYS A 265 -22.72 1.93 -20.64
C LYS A 265 -23.56 3.23 -20.76
N GLY A 266 -23.13 4.16 -21.62
CA GLY A 266 -23.82 5.45 -21.85
C GLY A 266 -23.40 6.58 -20.91
N TYR A 267 -22.65 6.28 -19.84
CA TYR A 267 -22.00 7.30 -19.01
C TYR A 267 -20.66 7.70 -19.63
N THR A 268 -20.29 8.97 -19.48
CA THR A 268 -18.98 9.49 -19.89
C THR A 268 -18.43 10.40 -18.79
N VAL A 269 -17.14 10.26 -18.47
CA VAL A 269 -16.46 11.02 -17.42
C VAL A 269 -15.10 11.52 -17.93
N ARG A 270 -14.63 12.66 -17.39
CA ARG A 270 -13.25 13.13 -17.58
C ARG A 270 -12.37 12.68 -16.42
N ALA A 271 -11.16 12.25 -16.73
CA ALA A 271 -10.16 11.86 -15.74
C ALA A 271 -8.76 12.32 -16.16
N VAL A 272 -7.88 12.54 -15.20
CA VAL A 272 -6.46 12.87 -15.43
C VAL A 272 -5.62 11.61 -15.39
N VAL A 273 -4.71 11.41 -16.34
CA VAL A 273 -3.69 10.37 -16.24
C VAL A 273 -2.68 10.80 -15.18
N ASN A 274 -2.78 10.28 -13.96
CA ASN A 274 -1.93 10.63 -12.82
C ASN A 274 -1.05 9.48 -12.35
N ASP A 275 -1.26 8.25 -12.85
CA ASP A 275 -0.54 7.08 -12.37
C ASP A 275 -0.03 6.14 -13.48
N ARG A 276 0.83 5.17 -13.10
CA ARG A 276 1.46 4.20 -14.01
C ARG A 276 0.96 2.79 -13.79
N GLY A 277 0.31 2.24 -14.83
CA GLY A 277 -0.25 0.90 -14.81
C GLY A 277 -1.34 0.75 -15.87
N PRO A 278 -2.19 -0.28 -15.77
CA PRO A 278 -2.02 -1.47 -14.92
C PRO A 278 -1.00 -2.43 -15.56
N PHE A 279 0.05 -2.83 -14.84
CA PHE A 279 1.16 -3.64 -15.41
C PHE A 279 0.77 -5.07 -15.86
N VAL A 280 -0.47 -5.48 -15.63
CA VAL A 280 -1.02 -6.76 -16.13
C VAL A 280 -1.27 -6.68 -17.65
N ALA A 281 -1.02 -7.80 -18.34
CA ALA A 281 -1.27 -7.94 -19.77
C ALA A 281 -2.76 -7.78 -20.11
N GLY A 282 -3.06 -7.23 -21.29
CA GLY A 282 -4.44 -7.05 -21.78
C GLY A 282 -5.23 -5.88 -21.18
N ARG A 283 -4.81 -5.29 -20.04
CA ARG A 283 -5.41 -4.08 -19.46
C ARG A 283 -4.63 -2.81 -19.87
N GLU A 284 -5.34 -1.70 -20.14
CA GLU A 284 -4.74 -0.43 -20.59
C GLU A 284 -5.07 0.77 -19.70
N ILE A 285 -6.19 0.73 -18.96
CA ILE A 285 -6.60 1.75 -17.98
C ILE A 285 -6.85 1.07 -16.63
N ASP A 286 -6.37 1.68 -15.54
CA ASP A 286 -6.86 1.38 -14.18
C ASP A 286 -7.51 2.64 -13.59
N MET A 287 -8.78 2.57 -13.23
CA MET A 287 -9.57 3.72 -12.78
C MET A 287 -9.44 3.96 -11.28
N GLN A 288 -9.22 5.21 -10.86
CA GLN A 288 -9.34 5.59 -9.46
C GLN A 288 -10.82 5.59 -9.00
N PRO A 289 -11.10 5.56 -7.69
CA PRO A 289 -12.44 5.25 -7.17
C PRO A 289 -13.57 6.14 -7.71
N ALA A 290 -13.38 7.45 -7.83
CA ALA A 290 -14.44 8.34 -8.29
C ALA A 290 -14.72 8.21 -9.80
N VAL A 291 -13.70 7.90 -10.60
CA VAL A 291 -13.86 7.60 -12.05
C VAL A 291 -14.67 6.32 -12.24
N ALA A 292 -14.32 5.26 -11.49
CA ALA A 292 -15.04 4.00 -11.51
C ALA A 292 -16.49 4.16 -11.03
N TYR A 293 -16.72 4.94 -9.96
CA TYR A 293 -18.06 5.26 -9.48
C TYR A 293 -18.88 6.04 -10.52
N ALA A 294 -18.33 7.11 -11.09
CA ALA A 294 -19.04 8.01 -12.00
C ALA A 294 -19.56 7.30 -13.26
N LEU A 295 -18.89 6.21 -13.67
CA LEU A 295 -19.25 5.33 -14.78
C LEU A 295 -20.11 4.12 -14.38
N GLY A 296 -20.30 3.84 -13.09
CA GLY A 296 -20.98 2.63 -12.62
C GLY A 296 -20.15 1.34 -12.83
N PHE A 297 -18.83 1.43 -12.67
CA PHE A 297 -17.86 0.37 -12.94
C PHE A 297 -17.36 -0.36 -11.67
N GLU A 298 -17.64 0.14 -10.46
CA GLU A 298 -17.13 -0.40 -9.17
C GLU A 298 -17.36 -1.90 -8.94
N ASN A 299 -18.45 -2.46 -9.47
CA ASN A 299 -18.80 -3.88 -9.29
C ASN A 299 -18.45 -4.76 -10.51
N VAL A 300 -17.68 -4.21 -11.47
CA VAL A 300 -17.30 -4.90 -12.71
C VAL A 300 -15.95 -5.61 -12.55
N GLY A 301 -15.03 -5.04 -11.77
CA GLY A 301 -13.64 -5.52 -11.62
C GLY A 301 -12.80 -5.30 -12.89
N VAL A 302 -13.13 -5.98 -13.98
CA VAL A 302 -12.46 -5.87 -15.28
C VAL A 302 -13.49 -5.88 -16.42
N GLY A 303 -13.38 -4.95 -17.37
CA GLY A 303 -14.38 -4.81 -18.45
C GLY A 303 -13.93 -3.88 -19.57
N ALA A 304 -14.65 -3.94 -20.70
CA ALA A 304 -14.35 -3.08 -21.85
C ALA A 304 -14.97 -1.68 -21.69
N VAL A 305 -14.16 -0.65 -21.95
CA VAL A 305 -14.56 0.76 -22.00
C VAL A 305 -14.08 1.40 -23.29
N TYR A 306 -14.56 2.60 -23.60
CA TYR A 306 -14.01 3.45 -24.65
C TYR A 306 -13.33 4.65 -24.02
N TYR A 307 -12.21 5.12 -24.56
CA TYR A 307 -11.60 6.38 -24.14
C TYR A 307 -11.11 7.21 -25.32
N ARG A 308 -10.90 8.51 -25.09
CA ARG A 308 -10.20 9.42 -26.01
C ARG A 308 -9.43 10.48 -25.23
N ILE A 309 -8.37 11.02 -25.84
CA ILE A 309 -7.64 12.18 -25.30
C ILE A 309 -8.43 13.45 -25.62
N VAL A 310 -8.53 14.36 -24.66
CA VAL A 310 -9.19 15.67 -24.81
C VAL A 310 -8.16 16.78 -25.04
N SER A 311 -7.03 16.71 -24.33
CA SER A 311 -5.87 17.61 -24.40
C SER A 311 -4.63 16.90 -23.87
#